data_AF-A0A2D6PVF3-F1
#
_entry.id   AF-A0A2D6PVF3-F1
#
_cell.length_a   1.000
_cell.length_b   1.000
_cell.length_c   1.000
_cell.angle_alpha   90.00
_cell.angle_beta   90.00
_cell.angle_gamma   90.00
#
_symmetry.space_group_name_H-M   'P 1'
#
loop_
_entity.id
_entity.type
_entity.pdbx_description
1 polymer ?
#
loop_
_entity_poly.entity_id
_entity_poly.type
_entity_poly.pdbx_seq_one_letter_code
_entity_poly.pdbx_strand_id
1 'polypeptide(L)' 'MTLKITYAGTMRGQKLYTVTSEGDRFFTGTLDEVKRFILIHNTKVRERQDAADALLLSIRAAS' A
#
# COMPACT_ATOMS: atom_id res chain seq x y z
N MET A 1 2.91 -9.17 1.86
CA MET A 1 3.07 -8.20 0.76
C MET A 1 4.38 -7.45 0.95
N THR A 2 5.31 -7.56 0.02
CA THR A 2 6.58 -6.83 0.06
C THR A 2 6.49 -5.64 -0.89
N LEU A 3 6.68 -4.42 -0.38
CA LEU A 3 6.75 -3.22 -1.19
C LEU A 3 8.19 -2.98 -1.62
N LYS A 4 8.41 -2.74 -2.91
CA LYS A 4 9.72 -2.38 -3.45
C LYS A 4 9.70 -0.93 -3.91
N ILE A 5 10.64 -0.12 -3.43
CA ILE A 5 10.83 1.27 -3.87
C ILE A 5 12.03 1.31 -4.83
N THR A 6 11.87 1.92 -5.99
CA THR A 6 12.89 2.00 -7.05
C THR A 6 13.03 3.45 -7.52
N TYR A 7 14.25 3.91 -7.78
CA TYR A 7 14.47 5.23 -8.36
C TYR A 7 13.94 5.27 -9.80
N ALA A 8 13.12 6.26 -10.13
CA ALA A 8 12.43 6.39 -11.41
C ALA A 8 13.01 7.48 -12.32
N GLY A 9 13.78 8.42 -11.75
CA GLY A 9 14.36 9.53 -12.49
C GLY A 9 14.30 10.84 -11.72
N THR A 10 14.58 11.94 -12.43
CA THR A 10 14.47 13.30 -11.88
C THR A 10 13.59 14.12 -12.82
N MET A 11 12.59 14.81 -12.27
CA MET A 11 11.69 15.69 -13.03
C MET A 11 11.68 17.08 -12.38
N ARG A 12 11.96 18.13 -13.16
CA ARG A 12 12.00 19.52 -12.68
C ARG A 12 12.89 19.70 -11.43
N GLY A 13 14.05 19.03 -11.39
CA GLY A 13 14.99 19.07 -10.28
C GLY A 13 14.64 18.20 -9.06
N GLN A 14 13.51 17.48 -9.07
CA GLN A 14 13.09 16.62 -7.97
C GLN A 14 13.28 15.13 -8.32
N LYS A 15 13.86 14.37 -7.38
CA LYS A 15 14.02 12.91 -7.53
C LYS A 15 12.67 12.22 -7.36
N LEU A 16 12.35 11.36 -8.31
CA LEU A 16 11.15 10.54 -8.34
C LEU A 16 11.49 9.09 -8.02
N TYR A 17 10.56 8.45 -7.34
CA TYR A 17 10.63 7.07 -6.92
C TYR A 17 9.31 6.39 -7.24
N THR A 18 9.41 5.13 -7.65
CA THR A 18 8.30 4.24 -7.91
C THR A 18 8.19 3.22 -6.78
N VAL A 19 6.99 3.00 -6.26
CA VAL A 19 6.68 1.85 -5.41
C VAL A 19 5.91 0.78 -6.19
N THR A 20 6.31 -0.48 -6.06
CA THR A 20 5.64 -1.66 -6.62
C THR A 20 5.33 -2.68 -5.53
N SER A 21 4.28 -3.48 -5.75
CA SER A 21 3.83 -4.57 -4.86
C SER A 21 3.57 -5.84 -5.68
N GLU A 22 3.91 -7.00 -5.14
CA GLU A 22 3.57 -8.31 -5.70
C GLU A 22 2.05 -8.50 -5.69
N GLY A 23 1.39 -8.24 -6.83
CA GLY A 23 -0.08 -8.24 -6.98
C GLY A 23 -0.70 -6.98 -7.60
N ASP A 24 0.13 -6.10 -8.16
CA ASP A 24 -0.20 -4.90 -8.96
C ASP A 24 -0.80 -3.69 -8.23
N ARG A 25 0.10 -2.73 -7.96
CA ARG A 25 -0.18 -1.29 -7.86
C ARG A 25 1.15 -0.55 -7.95
N PHE A 26 1.21 0.39 -8.87
CA PHE A 26 2.36 1.24 -9.15
C PHE A 26 2.02 2.68 -8.77
N PHE A 27 2.90 3.33 -8.00
CA PHE A 27 2.82 4.78 -7.76
C PHE A 27 4.20 5.39 -7.95
N THR A 28 4.28 6.48 -8.71
CA THR A 28 5.52 7.25 -8.91
C THR A 28 5.32 8.66 -8.41
N GLY A 29 6.22 9.12 -7.55
CA GLY A 29 6.20 10.48 -7.03
C GLY A 29 7.52 10.82 -6.35
N THR A 30 7.57 11.98 -5.72
CA THR A 30 8.67 12.34 -4.81
C THR A 30 8.72 11.36 -3.64
N LEU A 31 9.85 11.35 -2.93
CA LEU A 31 10.03 10.46 -1.77
C LEU A 31 8.92 10.64 -0.71
N ASP A 32 8.50 11.89 -0.46
CA ASP A 32 7.46 12.19 0.52
C ASP A 32 6.05 11.79 0.06
N GLU A 33 5.79 11.85 -1.24
CA GLU A 33 4.54 11.32 -1.81
C GLU A 33 4.50 9.79 -1.73
N VAL A 34 5.63 9.12 -2.03
CA VAL A 34 5.75 7.66 -1.91
C VAL A 34 5.55 7.22 -0.45
N LYS A 35 6.16 7.90 0.51
CA LYS A 35 5.93 7.62 1.95
C LYS A 35 4.46 7.76 2.34
N ARG A 36 3.81 8.86 1.94
CA ARG A 36 2.37 9.08 2.21
C ARG A 36 1.50 8.01 1.57
N PHE A 37 1.78 7.63 0.32
CA PHE A 37 1.09 6.56 -0.35
C PHE A 37 1.19 5.22 0.41
N ILE A 38 2.39 4.85 0.85
CA ILE A 38 2.63 3.60 1.59
C ILE A 38 1.85 3.59 2.92
N LEU A 39 1.86 4.69 3.66
CA LEU A 39 1.14 4.80 4.93
C LEU A 39 -0.37 4.60 4.73
N ILE A 40 -0.98 5.33 3.79
CA ILE A 40 -2.41 5.23 3.49
C ILE A 40 -2.76 3.82 2.98
N HIS A 41 -1.91 3.25 2.13
CA HIS A 41 -2.14 1.92 1.57
C HIS A 41 -2.16 0.85 2.66
N ASN A 42 -1.19 0.87 3.57
CA ASN A 42 -1.12 -0.08 4.69
C ASN A 42 -2.31 0.05 5.63
N THR A 43 -2.75 1.27 5.96
CA THR A 43 -3.96 1.49 6.76
C THR A 43 -5.18 0.84 6.10
N LYS A 44 -5.41 1.08 4.81
CA LYS A 44 -6.54 0.48 4.07
C LYS A 44 -6.45 -1.04 3.93
N VAL A 45 -5.24 -1.61 3.90
CA VAL A 45 -5.07 -3.07 3.90
C VAL A 45 -5.47 -3.63 5.25
N ARG A 46 -5.02 -3.00 6.34
CA ARG A 46 -5.34 -3.43 7.70
C ARG A 46 -6.84 -3.33 8.00
N GLU A 47 -7.48 -2.21 7.66
CA GLU A 47 -8.94 -2.06 7.81
C GLU A 47 -9.74 -3.15 7.07
N ARG A 48 -9.29 -3.52 5.86
CA ARG A 48 -9.92 -4.61 5.09
C ARG A 48 -9.69 -5.98 5.70
N GLN A 49 -8.52 -6.22 6.27
CA GLN A 49 -8.21 -7.44 7.02
C GLN A 49 -9.10 -7.54 8.26
N ASP A 50 -9.18 -6.47 9.06
CA ASP A 50 -9.98 -6.42 10.28
C ASP A 50 -11.48 -6.67 9.98
N ALA A 51 -12.00 -6.10 8.89
CA ALA A 51 -13.37 -6.34 8.44
C ALA A 51 -13.60 -7.80 7.99
N ALA A 52 -12.64 -8.40 7.29
CA ALA A 52 -12.73 -9.81 6.87
C ALA A 52 -12.67 -10.76 8.08
N ASP A 53 -11.82 -10.46 9.06
CA ASP A 53 -11.68 -11.25 10.29
C ASP A 53 -12.95 -11.15 11.16
N ALA A 54 -13.54 -9.96 11.28
CA ALA A 54 -14.82 -9.76 11.97
C ALA A 54 -15.97 -10.56 11.32
N LEU A 55 -16.00 -10.60 9.99
CA LEU A 55 -16.97 -11.40 9.24
C LEU A 55 -16.76 -12.92 9.48
N LEU A 56 -15.52 -13.39 9.42
CA LEU A 56 -15.16 -14.79 9.68
C LEU A 56 -15.52 -15.24 11.09
N LEU A 57 -15.26 -14.40 12.11
CA LEU A 57 -15.66 -14.67 13.49
C LEU A 57 -17.19 -14.78 13.62
N SER A 58 -17.92 -13.86 12.97
CA SER A 58 -19.39 -13.87 12.98
C SER A 58 -19.97 -15.12 12.32
N ILE A 59 -19.37 -15.60 11.22
CA ILE A 59 -19.77 -16.85 10.55
C ILE A 59 -19.53 -18.06 11.47
N ARG A 60 -18.36 -18.12 12.14
CA ARG A 60 -18.03 -19.22 13.05
C ARG A 60 -18.91 -19.26 14.30
N ALA A 61 -19.33 -18.11 14.82
CA ALA A 61 -20.21 -18.03 15.98
C ALA A 61 -21.68 -18.37 15.66
N ALA A 62 -22.07 -18.29 14.39
CA ALA A 62 -23.41 -18.66 13.91
C ALA A 62 -23.55 -20.14 13.54
N SER A 63 -22.46 -20.91 13.64
CA SER A 63 -22.39 -22.36 13.39
C SER A 63 -22.37 -23.12 14.70
#